data_AF-A0A6A8G6N1-F1
#
_entry.id   AF-A0A6A8G6N1-F1
#
_cell.length_a   1.000
_cell.length_b   1.000
_cell.length_c   1.000
_cell.angle_alpha   90.00
_cell.angle_beta   90.00
_cell.angle_gamma   90.00
#
_symmetry.space_group_name_H-M   'P 1'
#
loop_
_entity.id
_entity.type
_entity.pdbx_description
1 polymer ?
#
loop_
_entity_poly.entity_id
_entity_poly.type
_entity_poly.pdbx_seq_one_letter_code
_entity_poly.pdbx_strand_id
1 'polypeptide(L)'
;MVFAGRRLAAVREAGEVVIEVLDIGFRPTLPDFESKNLSLEDDPRYGPCLEAHKRILEEYGDLEVKSYPDAPHTRTLHATRKFNDERLCEIAVAYNASGTGQVFMIVETANDSIVPIHGDDYELERLQIGRSVAQAELAILVAELGSPAEALDYWAVNEMAPSRERYDRSPPSAQWHTIRGVTRQAVSNNVNSARRALHENSKDSDPWS
;
A
#
# COMPACT_ATOMS: atom_id res chain seq x y z
N MET A 1 12.47 -19.59 -6.21
CA MET A 1 12.39 -18.53 -7.25
C MET A 1 10.98 -18.32 -7.80
N VAL A 2 10.17 -19.38 -7.99
CA VAL A 2 8.74 -19.27 -8.42
C VAL A 2 7.88 -18.45 -7.44
N PHE A 3 8.30 -18.36 -6.18
CA PHE A 3 7.60 -17.71 -5.09
C PHE A 3 7.60 -16.18 -5.18
N ALA A 4 8.79 -15.57 -5.28
CA ALA A 4 8.95 -14.14 -5.50
C ALA A 4 8.18 -13.66 -6.74
N GLY A 5 8.25 -14.40 -7.85
CA GLY A 5 7.51 -14.06 -9.07
C GLY A 5 6.00 -13.96 -8.86
N ARG A 6 5.42 -14.86 -8.05
CA ARG A 6 3.98 -14.84 -7.73
C ARG A 6 3.61 -13.68 -6.81
N ARG A 7 4.41 -13.41 -5.78
CA ARG A 7 4.18 -12.28 -4.87
C ARG A 7 4.32 -10.95 -5.58
N LEU A 8 5.32 -10.80 -6.45
CA LEU A 8 5.47 -9.61 -7.30
C LEU A 8 4.25 -9.43 -8.23
N ALA A 9 3.76 -10.49 -8.84
CA ALA A 9 2.55 -10.43 -9.66
C ALA A 9 1.32 -10.01 -8.84
N ALA A 10 1.11 -10.60 -7.65
CA ALA A 10 0.01 -10.27 -6.77
C ALA A 10 0.06 -8.80 -6.31
N VAL A 11 1.24 -8.26 -6.00
CA VAL A 11 1.41 -6.85 -5.60
C VAL A 11 1.09 -5.88 -6.74
N ARG A 12 1.45 -6.22 -7.98
CA ARG A 12 1.11 -5.40 -9.16
C ARG A 12 -0.39 -5.37 -9.41
N GLU A 13 -0.99 -6.56 -9.45
CA GLU A 13 -2.44 -6.75 -9.61
C GLU A 13 -3.19 -6.00 -8.50
N ALA A 14 -2.72 -6.08 -7.25
CA ALA A 14 -3.33 -5.36 -6.14
C ALA A 14 -3.23 -3.84 -6.30
N GLY A 15 -2.11 -3.32 -6.77
CA GLY A 15 -1.94 -1.90 -7.05
C GLY A 15 -2.89 -1.39 -8.13
N GLU A 16 -3.12 -2.18 -9.18
CA GLU A 16 -4.10 -1.88 -10.23
C GLU A 16 -5.52 -1.88 -9.67
N VAL A 17 -5.89 -2.90 -8.89
CA VAL A 17 -7.19 -2.99 -8.22
C VAL A 17 -7.45 -1.80 -7.29
N VAL A 18 -6.44 -1.36 -6.52
CA VAL A 18 -6.56 -0.18 -5.66
C VAL A 18 -6.87 1.08 -6.50
N ILE A 19 -6.22 1.24 -7.65
CA ILE A 19 -6.51 2.37 -8.54
C ILE A 19 -7.95 2.30 -9.06
N GLU A 20 -8.42 1.12 -9.47
CA GLU A 20 -9.78 0.97 -9.96
C GLU A 20 -10.84 1.22 -8.87
N VAL A 21 -10.59 0.77 -7.64
CA VAL A 21 -11.44 1.07 -6.47
C VAL A 21 -11.56 2.58 -6.26
N LEU A 22 -10.44 3.31 -6.36
CA LEU A 22 -10.41 4.76 -6.22
C LEU A 22 -11.07 5.48 -7.41
N ASP A 23 -10.96 4.94 -8.62
CA ASP A 23 -11.62 5.47 -9.82
C ASP A 23 -13.15 5.35 -9.75
N ILE A 24 -13.67 4.26 -9.18
CA ILE A 24 -15.09 4.15 -8.83
C ILE A 24 -15.46 5.28 -7.84
N GLY A 25 -14.58 5.51 -6.87
CA GLY A 25 -14.73 6.48 -5.80
C GLY A 25 -15.71 6.04 -4.71
N PHE A 26 -15.90 6.88 -3.70
CA PHE A 26 -16.82 6.64 -2.59
C PHE A 26 -17.94 7.67 -2.68
N ARG A 27 -19.18 7.23 -2.89
CA ARG A 27 -20.34 8.12 -3.06
C ARG A 27 -21.11 8.26 -1.74
N PRO A 28 -21.42 9.48 -1.29
CA PRO A 28 -22.15 9.68 -0.05
C PRO A 28 -23.59 9.22 -0.19
N THR A 29 -24.14 8.65 0.89
CA THR A 29 -25.58 8.49 1.07
C THR A 29 -26.21 9.86 1.36
N LEU A 30 -27.32 10.19 0.72
CA LEU A 30 -28.10 11.38 1.06
C LEU A 30 -28.58 11.26 2.51
N PRO A 31 -28.39 12.30 3.34
CA PRO A 31 -28.95 12.29 4.68
C PRO A 31 -30.48 12.27 4.59
N ASP A 32 -31.10 11.37 5.34
CA ASP A 32 -32.53 11.46 5.58
C ASP A 32 -32.79 12.68 6.49
N PHE A 33 -33.41 13.71 5.92
CA PHE A 33 -33.69 14.98 6.60
C PHE A 33 -34.70 14.84 7.73
N GLU A 34 -35.47 13.74 7.79
CA GLU A 34 -36.47 13.50 8.84
C GLU A 34 -35.89 12.73 10.03
N SER A 35 -35.02 11.74 9.80
CA SER A 35 -34.53 10.85 10.87
C SER A 35 -33.15 11.22 11.45
N LYS A 36 -32.39 12.12 10.80
CA LYS A 36 -30.95 12.38 11.08
C LYS A 36 -30.06 11.12 11.02
N ASN A 37 -30.58 9.99 10.56
CA ASN A 37 -29.83 8.75 10.42
C ASN A 37 -29.40 8.60 8.96
N LEU A 38 -28.12 8.28 8.74
CA LEU A 38 -27.60 7.92 7.43
C LEU A 38 -27.94 6.45 7.16
N SER A 39 -29.13 6.17 6.62
CA SER A 39 -29.43 4.80 6.20
C SER A 39 -28.59 4.46 4.96
N LEU A 40 -27.72 3.45 5.10
CA LEU A 40 -26.84 2.99 4.03
C LEU A 40 -27.61 2.56 2.77
N GLU A 41 -28.80 1.99 2.96
CA GLU A 41 -29.52 1.27 1.91
C GLU A 41 -30.47 2.16 1.11
N ASP A 42 -30.70 3.41 1.55
CA ASP A 42 -31.71 4.29 0.97
C ASP A 42 -31.16 5.27 -0.11
N ASP A 43 -29.84 5.38 -0.29
CA ASP A 43 -29.28 6.16 -1.41
C ASP A 43 -29.10 5.28 -2.66
N PRO A 44 -29.76 5.62 -3.80
CA PRO A 44 -29.70 4.84 -5.02
C PRO A 44 -28.30 4.78 -5.67
N ARG A 45 -27.34 5.60 -5.23
CA ARG A 45 -25.95 5.62 -5.71
C ARG A 45 -25.01 4.80 -4.84
N TYR A 46 -25.34 4.60 -3.55
CA TYR A 46 -24.52 3.82 -2.63
C TYR A 46 -24.47 2.35 -3.05
N GLY A 47 -25.64 1.73 -3.24
CA GLY A 47 -25.75 0.33 -3.63
C GLY A 47 -24.92 0.00 -4.87
N PRO A 48 -25.13 0.69 -6.01
CA PRO A 48 -24.33 0.46 -7.21
C PRO A 48 -22.83 0.68 -7.04
N CYS A 49 -22.42 1.65 -6.21
CA CYS A 49 -21.00 1.92 -5.95
C CYS A 49 -20.36 0.79 -5.14
N LEU A 50 -21.03 0.35 -4.08
CA LEU A 50 -20.58 -0.78 -3.26
C LEU A 50 -20.51 -2.06 -4.10
N GLU A 51 -21.52 -2.33 -4.93
CA GLU A 51 -21.51 -3.49 -5.83
C GLU A 51 -20.38 -3.41 -6.88
N ALA A 52 -20.07 -2.22 -7.39
CA ALA A 52 -18.92 -2.04 -8.27
C ALA A 52 -17.60 -2.36 -7.55
N HIS A 53 -17.43 -1.91 -6.30
CA HIS A 53 -16.25 -2.27 -5.49
C HIS A 53 -16.17 -3.77 -5.21
N LYS A 54 -17.28 -4.41 -4.83
CA LYS A 54 -17.33 -5.86 -4.60
C LYS A 54 -16.89 -6.63 -5.83
N ARG A 55 -17.40 -6.27 -7.01
CA ARG A 55 -17.08 -6.96 -8.26
C ARG A 55 -15.58 -6.97 -8.55
N ILE A 56 -14.91 -5.81 -8.46
CA ILE A 56 -13.47 -5.73 -8.70
C ILE A 56 -12.70 -6.57 -7.67
N LEU A 57 -13.11 -6.50 -6.41
CA LEU A 57 -12.46 -7.23 -5.32
C LEU A 57 -12.70 -8.75 -5.40
N GLU A 58 -13.84 -9.21 -5.89
CA GLU A 58 -14.14 -10.62 -6.19
C GLU A 58 -13.31 -11.15 -7.36
N GLU A 59 -13.08 -10.32 -8.39
CA GLU A 59 -12.21 -10.68 -9.51
C GLU A 59 -10.75 -10.81 -9.06
N TYR A 60 -10.33 -10.01 -8.07
CA TYR A 60 -9.00 -10.07 -7.49
C TYR A 60 -8.76 -11.30 -6.61
N GLY A 61 -9.68 -11.67 -5.71
CA GLY A 61 -9.46 -12.78 -4.78
C GLY A 61 -10.68 -13.18 -3.96
N ASP A 62 -10.43 -13.93 -2.88
CA ASP A 62 -11.49 -14.36 -1.96
C ASP A 62 -12.05 -13.13 -1.23
N LEU A 63 -13.26 -12.69 -1.59
CA LEU A 63 -13.93 -11.56 -0.96
C LEU A 63 -14.67 -11.98 0.31
N GLU A 64 -14.42 -11.24 1.39
CA GLU A 64 -15.21 -11.25 2.62
C GLU A 64 -15.79 -9.84 2.88
N VAL A 65 -17.10 -9.77 3.14
CA VAL A 65 -17.78 -8.51 3.46
C VAL A 65 -18.15 -8.49 4.93
N LYS A 66 -17.65 -7.51 5.68
CA LYS A 66 -17.90 -7.34 7.11
C LYS A 66 -18.76 -6.11 7.39
N SER A 67 -19.70 -6.31 8.30
CA SER A 67 -20.52 -5.26 8.92
C SER A 67 -20.25 -5.26 10.42
N TYR A 68 -20.00 -4.10 11.00
CA TYR A 68 -19.71 -3.97 12.43
C TYR A 68 -20.92 -3.39 13.15
N PRO A 69 -21.42 -4.02 14.24
CA PRO A 69 -22.53 -3.49 15.02
C PRO A 69 -22.26 -2.08 15.56
N ASP A 70 -21.01 -1.79 15.92
CA ASP A 70 -20.57 -0.51 16.49
C ASP A 70 -20.34 0.57 15.43
N ALA A 71 -20.31 0.20 14.15
CA ALA A 71 -20.18 1.11 13.01
C ALA A 71 -21.19 0.70 11.92
N PRO A 72 -22.51 0.84 12.18
CA PRO A 72 -23.56 0.33 11.30
C PRO A 72 -23.54 0.98 9.92
N HIS A 73 -22.92 2.16 9.81
CA HIS A 73 -22.73 2.97 8.60
C HIS A 73 -21.43 2.66 7.84
N THR A 74 -20.69 1.64 8.24
CA THR A 74 -19.46 1.21 7.57
C THR A 74 -19.63 -0.19 7.02
N ARG A 75 -19.08 -0.43 5.83
CA ARG A 75 -18.89 -1.76 5.27
C ARG A 75 -17.41 -1.94 4.98
N THR A 76 -16.84 -3.07 5.39
CA THR A 76 -15.46 -3.40 5.06
C THR A 76 -15.43 -4.58 4.10
N LEU A 77 -14.76 -4.39 2.98
CA LEU A 77 -14.53 -5.39 1.94
C LEU A 77 -13.09 -5.86 2.07
N HIS A 78 -12.89 -7.16 2.29
CA HIS A 78 -11.55 -7.78 2.36
C HIS A 78 -11.40 -8.75 1.20
N ALA A 79 -10.52 -8.46 0.25
CA ALA A 79 -10.18 -9.38 -0.82
C ALA A 79 -8.80 -9.97 -0.58
N THR A 80 -8.73 -11.30 -0.47
CA THR A 80 -7.47 -12.00 -0.19
C THR A 80 -7.03 -12.80 -1.41
N ARG A 81 -5.84 -12.50 -1.93
CA ARG A 81 -5.18 -13.30 -2.96
C ARG A 81 -4.34 -14.38 -2.29
N LYS A 82 -4.60 -15.64 -2.63
CA LYS A 82 -3.88 -16.81 -2.10
C LYS A 82 -3.27 -17.66 -3.20
N PHE A 83 -2.26 -18.44 -2.84
CA PHE A 83 -1.75 -19.53 -3.66
C PHE A 83 -1.42 -20.73 -2.76
N ASN A 84 -2.05 -21.89 -3.00
CA ASN A 84 -1.92 -23.09 -2.15
C ASN A 84 -2.13 -22.78 -0.64
N ASP A 85 -3.24 -22.12 -0.32
CA ASP A 85 -3.61 -21.67 1.04
C ASP A 85 -2.68 -20.61 1.67
N GLU A 86 -1.60 -20.24 1.00
CA GLU A 86 -0.74 -19.15 1.44
C GLU A 86 -1.29 -17.80 0.97
N ARG A 87 -1.49 -16.87 1.91
CA ARG A 87 -1.80 -15.48 1.60
C ARG A 87 -0.61 -14.82 0.89
N LEU A 88 -0.87 -14.17 -0.24
CA LEU A 88 0.14 -13.39 -0.96
C LEU A 88 -0.07 -11.89 -0.72
N CYS A 89 -1.32 -11.45 -0.83
CA CYS A 89 -1.69 -10.05 -0.68
C CYS A 89 -3.17 -9.94 -0.30
N GLU A 90 -3.52 -8.89 0.43
CA GLU A 90 -4.88 -8.56 0.82
C GLU A 90 -5.14 -7.08 0.54
N ILE A 91 -6.34 -6.80 0.03
CA ILE A 91 -6.86 -5.44 -0.11
C ILE A 91 -8.05 -5.31 0.84
N ALA A 92 -7.99 -4.33 1.73
CA ALA A 92 -9.12 -3.98 2.57
C ALA A 92 -9.64 -2.59 2.21
N VAL A 93 -10.94 -2.48 1.98
CA VAL A 93 -11.63 -1.22 1.69
C VAL A 93 -12.69 -1.01 2.74
N ALA A 94 -12.54 0.04 3.55
CA ALA A 94 -13.59 0.47 4.46
C ALA A 94 -14.38 1.61 3.80
N TYR A 95 -15.63 1.32 3.44
CA TYR A 95 -16.57 2.27 2.86
C TYR A 95 -17.46 2.83 3.97
N ASN A 96 -17.46 4.15 4.16
CA ASN A 96 -18.39 4.84 5.05
C ASN A 96 -19.58 5.43 4.27
N ALA A 97 -20.78 5.34 4.84
CA ALA A 97 -22.02 5.98 4.35
C ALA A 97 -21.82 7.45 3.96
N SER A 98 -20.95 8.19 4.66
CA SER A 98 -20.64 9.59 4.36
C SER A 98 -19.94 9.81 3.01
N GLY A 99 -19.64 8.75 2.25
CA GLY A 99 -18.97 8.84 0.96
C GLY A 99 -17.46 8.99 1.07
N THR A 100 -16.89 8.58 2.20
CA THR A 100 -15.44 8.52 2.41
C THR A 100 -14.99 7.07 2.44
N GLY A 101 -13.76 6.81 1.99
CA GLY A 101 -13.20 5.48 1.93
C GLY A 101 -11.83 5.41 2.61
N GLN A 102 -11.50 4.27 3.19
CA GLN A 102 -10.12 3.93 3.55
C GLN A 102 -9.69 2.71 2.78
N VAL A 103 -8.46 2.74 2.25
CA VAL A 103 -7.89 1.64 1.48
C VAL A 103 -6.59 1.19 2.13
N PHE A 104 -6.47 -0.13 2.30
CA PHE A 104 -5.29 -0.80 2.81
C PHE A 104 -4.86 -1.87 1.81
N MET A 105 -3.56 -1.92 1.53
CA MET A 105 -2.93 -3.05 0.84
C MET A 105 -1.93 -3.69 1.79
N ILE A 106 -2.12 -4.97 2.07
CA ILE A 106 -1.25 -5.78 2.92
C ILE A 106 -0.56 -6.80 2.02
N VAL A 107 0.75 -6.94 2.14
CA VAL A 107 1.57 -7.82 1.29
C VAL A 107 2.39 -8.74 2.17
N GLU A 108 2.38 -10.04 1.86
CA GLU A 108 3.23 -11.00 2.55
C GLU A 108 4.62 -11.05 1.94
N THR A 109 5.64 -10.96 2.78
CA THR A 109 7.05 -11.14 2.39
C THR A 109 7.65 -12.35 3.11
N ALA A 110 8.90 -12.71 2.82
CA ALA A 110 9.59 -13.74 3.59
C ALA A 110 9.95 -13.32 5.03
N ASN A 111 9.95 -12.02 5.32
CA ASN A 111 10.35 -11.50 6.64
C ASN A 111 9.14 -11.22 7.54
N ASP A 112 8.08 -10.64 6.98
CA ASP A 112 6.82 -10.32 7.67
C ASP A 112 5.77 -9.80 6.66
N SER A 113 4.55 -9.53 7.13
CA SER A 113 3.55 -8.76 6.40
C SER A 113 3.91 -7.26 6.42
N ILE A 114 3.75 -6.60 5.27
CA ILE A 114 3.99 -5.15 5.11
C ILE A 114 2.72 -4.46 4.63
N VAL A 115 2.55 -3.18 4.94
CA VAL A 115 1.36 -2.38 4.57
C VAL A 115 1.78 -1.19 3.69
N PRO A 116 2.08 -1.40 2.40
CA PRO A 116 2.57 -0.37 1.50
C PRO A 116 1.54 0.72 1.15
N ILE A 117 0.24 0.42 1.22
CA ILE A 117 -0.83 1.40 0.99
C ILE A 117 -1.70 1.41 2.24
N HIS A 118 -1.87 2.59 2.82
CA HIS A 118 -2.77 2.87 3.93
C HIS A 118 -3.10 4.36 3.89
N GLY A 119 -4.38 4.69 3.74
CA GLY A 119 -4.83 6.07 3.82
C GLY A 119 -6.30 6.21 3.48
N ASP A 120 -6.79 7.43 3.65
CA ASP A 120 -8.11 7.81 3.17
C ASP A 120 -8.08 7.99 1.63
N ASP A 121 -9.21 7.78 0.99
CA ASP A 121 -9.37 7.82 -0.47
C ASP A 121 -8.91 9.15 -1.09
N TYR A 122 -9.14 10.27 -0.40
CA TYR A 122 -8.71 11.61 -0.84
C TYR A 122 -7.20 11.88 -0.63
N GLU A 123 -6.49 10.99 0.04
CA GLU A 123 -5.04 11.09 0.26
C GLU A 123 -4.23 10.31 -0.77
N LEU A 124 -4.84 9.33 -1.45
CA LEU A 124 -4.15 8.35 -2.30
C LEU A 124 -4.17 8.75 -3.77
N GLU A 125 -3.10 9.42 -4.22
CA GLU A 125 -2.91 9.71 -5.65
C GLU A 125 -2.34 8.50 -6.41
N ARG A 126 -2.70 8.34 -7.70
CA ARG A 126 -2.17 7.27 -8.58
C ARG A 126 -0.65 7.14 -8.56
N LEU A 127 0.06 8.28 -8.57
CA LEU A 127 1.53 8.29 -8.50
C LEU A 127 2.06 7.75 -7.17
N GLN A 128 1.38 8.04 -6.06
CA GLN A 128 1.76 7.53 -4.75
C GLN A 128 1.51 6.03 -4.65
N ILE A 129 0.39 5.53 -5.18
CA ILE A 129 0.10 4.09 -5.27
C ILE A 129 1.19 3.37 -6.06
N GLY A 130 1.57 3.89 -7.23
CA GLY A 130 2.66 3.31 -8.02
C GLY A 130 4.00 3.28 -7.27
N ARG A 131 4.31 4.31 -6.48
CA ARG A 131 5.51 4.32 -5.62
C ARG A 131 5.42 3.28 -4.51
N SER A 132 4.28 3.14 -3.86
CA SER A 132 4.04 2.12 -2.82
C SER A 132 4.17 0.70 -3.36
N VAL A 133 3.64 0.43 -4.57
CA VAL A 133 3.77 -0.85 -5.28
C VAL A 133 5.24 -1.14 -5.57
N ALA A 134 5.97 -0.20 -6.16
CA ALA A 134 7.41 -0.37 -6.44
C ALA A 134 8.23 -0.63 -5.18
N GLN A 135 7.89 0.04 -4.07
CA GLN A 135 8.52 -0.16 -2.78
C GLN A 135 8.26 -1.56 -2.21
N ALA A 136 7.02 -2.06 -2.30
CA ALA A 136 6.68 -3.42 -1.91
C ALA A 136 7.40 -4.47 -2.75
N GLU A 137 7.50 -4.26 -4.08
CA GLU A 137 8.26 -5.14 -4.97
C GLU A 137 9.74 -5.21 -4.55
N LEU A 138 10.36 -4.06 -4.28
CA LEU A 138 11.76 -4.00 -3.84
C LEU A 138 11.94 -4.68 -2.46
N ALA A 139 10.99 -4.52 -1.54
CA ALA A 139 11.01 -5.20 -0.26
C ALA A 139 10.96 -6.73 -0.42
N ILE A 140 10.07 -7.24 -1.28
CA ILE A 140 10.00 -8.67 -1.64
C ILE A 140 11.33 -9.16 -2.22
N LEU A 141 11.88 -8.44 -3.20
CA LEU A 141 13.13 -8.82 -3.86
C LEU A 141 14.28 -8.93 -2.86
N VAL A 142 14.40 -8.00 -1.91
CA VAL A 142 15.44 -8.10 -0.88
C VAL A 142 15.17 -9.23 0.09
N ALA A 143 13.93 -9.38 0.57
CA ALA A 143 13.58 -10.42 1.54
C ALA A 143 13.79 -11.84 0.97
N GLU A 144 13.47 -12.05 -0.31
CA GLU A 144 13.43 -13.40 -0.89
C GLU A 144 14.65 -13.77 -1.72
N LEU A 145 15.29 -12.80 -2.37
CA LEU A 145 16.41 -13.04 -3.28
C LEU A 145 17.74 -12.56 -2.72
N GLY A 146 17.74 -11.92 -1.55
CA GLY A 146 18.95 -11.34 -0.96
C GLY A 146 19.50 -10.18 -1.80
N SER A 147 18.66 -9.51 -2.59
CA SER A 147 19.04 -8.28 -3.30
C SER A 147 19.71 -7.29 -2.34
N PRO A 148 20.65 -6.46 -2.80
CA PRO A 148 21.51 -5.67 -1.91
C PRO A 148 20.71 -4.66 -1.08
N ALA A 149 20.42 -5.06 0.17
CA ALA A 149 19.67 -4.28 1.15
C ALA A 149 20.27 -2.89 1.35
N GLU A 150 21.59 -2.77 1.39
CA GLU A 150 22.32 -1.51 1.59
C GLU A 150 22.07 -0.50 0.48
N ALA A 151 22.17 -0.91 -0.78
CA ALA A 151 21.95 -0.04 -1.93
C ALA A 151 20.49 0.41 -2.00
N LEU A 152 19.55 -0.51 -1.73
CA LEU A 152 18.13 -0.20 -1.73
C LEU A 152 17.77 0.77 -0.59
N ASP A 153 18.21 0.49 0.63
CA ASP A 153 17.92 1.33 1.79
C ASP A 153 18.52 2.74 1.61
N TYR A 154 19.70 2.84 1.00
CA TYR A 154 20.31 4.12 0.64
C TYR A 154 19.45 4.90 -0.38
N TRP A 155 19.03 4.26 -1.47
CA TRP A 155 18.20 4.89 -2.50
C TRP A 155 16.82 5.31 -1.96
N ALA A 156 16.15 4.45 -1.21
CA ALA A 156 14.84 4.74 -0.65
C ALA A 156 14.87 5.89 0.37
N VAL A 157 15.94 6.03 1.14
CA VAL A 157 16.09 7.10 2.14
C VAL A 157 16.52 8.43 1.50
N ASN A 158 17.48 8.40 0.57
CA ASN A 158 18.12 9.62 0.06
C ASN A 158 17.57 10.11 -1.29
N GLU A 159 17.17 9.21 -2.19
CA GLU A 159 16.82 9.53 -3.58
C GLU A 159 15.31 9.54 -3.84
N MET A 160 14.52 8.79 -3.05
CA MET A 160 13.06 8.82 -3.13
C MET A 160 12.40 9.94 -2.31
N ALA A 161 13.17 10.70 -1.51
CA ALA A 161 12.61 11.84 -0.79
C ALA A 161 12.10 12.86 -1.81
N PRO A 162 10.82 13.27 -1.79
CA PRO A 162 10.34 14.32 -2.68
C PRO A 162 11.22 15.55 -2.48
N SER A 163 11.65 16.16 -3.60
CA SER A 163 12.30 17.46 -3.61
C SER A 163 11.58 18.38 -2.62
N ARG A 164 12.35 19.08 -1.77
CA ARG A 164 11.97 19.91 -0.61
C ARG A 164 10.75 20.83 -0.72
N GLU A 165 10.07 20.91 -1.85
CA GLU A 165 8.98 21.84 -2.15
C GLU A 165 7.56 21.34 -1.81
N ARG A 166 7.38 20.10 -1.31
CA ARG A 166 6.07 19.63 -0.81
C ARG A 166 6.18 18.97 0.56
N TYR A 167 6.52 19.78 1.56
CA TYR A 167 6.26 19.45 2.96
C TYR A 167 4.76 19.61 3.24
N ASP A 168 4.01 18.51 3.23
CA ASP A 168 2.87 18.37 4.15
C ASP A 168 2.25 16.97 4.25
N ARG A 169 2.75 15.96 3.53
CA ARG A 169 2.31 14.58 3.69
C ARG A 169 3.55 13.70 3.77
N SER A 170 3.76 13.08 4.93
CA SER A 170 5.00 12.40 5.32
C SER A 170 5.61 11.59 4.17
N PRO A 171 6.92 11.72 3.88
CA PRO A 171 7.51 11.07 2.73
C PRO A 171 7.57 9.55 2.92
N PRO A 172 7.49 8.77 1.81
CA PRO A 172 7.67 7.32 1.83
C PRO A 172 8.97 6.85 2.51
N SER A 173 9.99 7.72 2.60
CA SER A 173 11.26 7.44 3.28
C SER A 173 11.15 7.35 4.81
N ALA A 174 10.23 8.09 5.45
CA ALA A 174 10.07 8.07 6.91
C ALA A 174 9.49 6.73 7.41
N GLN A 175 8.74 6.03 6.56
CA GLN A 175 8.11 4.74 6.84
C GLN A 175 8.81 3.58 6.13
N TRP A 176 9.94 3.81 5.46
CA TRP A 176 10.62 2.78 4.67
C TRP A 176 10.97 1.53 5.48
N HIS A 177 11.40 1.68 6.73
CA HIS A 177 11.63 0.56 7.64
C HIS A 177 10.39 -0.33 7.84
N THR A 178 9.21 0.29 7.98
CA THR A 178 7.92 -0.41 8.08
C THR A 178 7.61 -1.16 6.79
N ILE A 179 7.78 -0.51 5.63
CA ILE A 179 7.56 -1.13 4.33
C ILE A 179 8.56 -2.27 4.07
N ARG A 180 9.78 -2.17 4.60
CA ARG A 180 10.80 -3.21 4.52
C ARG A 180 10.58 -4.38 5.46
N GLY A 181 9.69 -4.26 6.44
CA GLY A 181 9.54 -5.23 7.51
C GLY A 181 10.80 -5.38 8.36
N VAL A 182 11.56 -4.29 8.57
CA VAL A 182 12.79 -4.30 9.39
C VAL A 182 12.83 -3.12 10.36
N THR A 183 13.76 -3.14 11.31
CA THR A 183 13.89 -2.04 12.28
C THR A 183 14.48 -0.78 11.63
N ARG A 184 14.14 0.41 12.17
CA ARG A 184 14.78 1.68 11.77
C ARG A 184 16.31 1.62 11.89
N GLN A 185 16.81 0.91 12.90
CA GLN A 185 18.24 0.75 13.11
C GLN A 185 18.91 -0.06 11.99
N ALA A 186 18.26 -1.13 11.50
CA ALA A 186 18.77 -1.91 10.38
C ALA A 186 18.90 -1.05 9.11
N VAL A 187 17.86 -0.28 8.77
CA VAL A 187 17.90 0.69 7.66
C VAL A 187 19.02 1.70 7.85
N SER A 188 19.14 2.31 9.04
CA SER A 188 20.17 3.30 9.32
C SER A 188 21.60 2.73 9.18
N ASN A 189 21.83 1.52 9.68
CA ASN A 189 23.12 0.83 9.55
C ASN A 189 23.47 0.59 8.08
N ASN A 190 22.50 0.09 7.29
CA ASN A 190 22.64 -0.18 5.86
C ASN A 190 22.94 1.11 5.06
N VAL A 191 22.21 2.20 5.33
CA VAL A 191 22.45 3.51 4.70
C VAL A 191 23.85 4.03 5.02
N ASN A 192 24.29 3.93 6.27
CA ASN A 192 25.63 4.36 6.69
C ASN A 192 26.73 3.46 6.10
N SER A 193 26.47 2.18 5.90
CA SER A 193 27.37 1.24 5.22
C SER A 193 27.54 1.63 3.74
N ALA A 194 26.44 1.78 3.00
CA ALA A 194 26.45 2.21 1.61
C ALA A 194 27.11 3.59 1.43
N ARG A 195 26.82 4.54 2.31
CA ARG A 195 27.42 5.88 2.28
C ARG A 195 28.94 5.83 2.47
N ARG A 196 29.45 4.98 3.37
CA ARG A 196 30.89 4.78 3.56
C ARG A 196 31.52 4.18 2.31
N ALA A 197 30.94 3.14 1.74
CA ALA A 197 31.44 2.53 0.50
C ALA A 197 31.49 3.52 -0.68
N LEU A 198 30.46 4.36 -0.83
CA LEU A 198 30.45 5.41 -1.86
C LEU A 198 31.52 6.48 -1.63
N HIS A 199 31.76 6.90 -0.38
CA HIS A 199 32.79 7.87 -0.06
C HIS A 199 34.22 7.31 -0.14
N GLU A 200 34.42 6.04 0.25
CA GLU A 200 35.70 5.33 0.08
C GLU A 200 36.06 5.22 -1.40
N ASN A 201 35.10 4.81 -2.24
CA ASN A 201 35.29 4.81 -3.69
C ASN A 201 35.57 6.20 -4.27
N SER A 202 35.01 7.28 -3.69
CA SER A 202 35.27 8.66 -4.15
C SER A 202 36.68 9.18 -3.81
N LYS A 203 37.32 8.63 -2.76
CA LYS A 203 38.69 8.99 -2.37
C LYS A 203 39.74 8.18 -3.14
N ASP A 204 39.38 6.98 -3.58
CA ASP A 204 40.23 6.13 -4.43
C ASP A 204 40.04 6.40 -5.93
N SER A 205 39.05 7.21 -6.31
CA SER A 205 38.72 7.52 -7.71
C SER A 205 39.39 8.77 -8.29
N ASP A 206 40.39 9.35 -7.62
CA ASP A 206 41.26 10.34 -8.26
C ASP A 206 42.56 9.66 -8.72
N PRO A 207 42.63 9.16 -9.97
CA PRO A 207 43.88 8.64 -10.53
C PRO A 207 44.91 9.77 -10.80
N TRP A 208 44.60 11.02 -10.44
CA TRP A 208 45.44 12.19 -10.66
C TRP A 208 45.81 12.98 -9.39
N SER A 209 45.47 12.49 -8.18
CA SER A 209 45.94 13.07 -6.90
C SER A 209 47.24 12.45 -6.41
#